data_AF-A0A7C8CM74-F1
#
_entry.id   AF-A0A7C8CM74-F1
#
_cell.length_a   1.000
_cell.length_b   1.000
_cell.length_c   1.000
_cell.angle_alpha   90.00
_cell.angle_beta   90.00
_cell.angle_gamma   90.00
#
_symmetry.space_group_name_H-M   'P 1'
#
loop_
_entity.id
_entity.type
_entity.pdbx_description
1 polymer ?
#
loop_
_entity_poly.entity_id
_entity_poly.type
_entity_poly.pdbx_seq_one_letter_code
_entity_poly.pdbx_strand_id
1 'polypeptide(L)'
;RTRGESGRVGEKPKPSLLNRIHWYLGSVDLPEPMRCEANPAYGDTPSLKSMTDAALLQLGHQNAKGFFLMIESASIDKQAHARNACGSIGELEQLNEALESALTFAEKNPNTLILVTADHGHAAQIIPDKSLFNQFGIAVFTPGHVVRLITPEGAGMAVNYATNGFMIEEHTGTQVPLLANEVGTGKVPAMVSQPEIYDLMIEHLGLGGTD
;
A
#
# COMPACT_ATOMS: atom_id res chain seq x y z
N ARG A 1 0.76 8.79 8.82
CA ARG A 1 -0.24 8.54 9.90
C ARG A 1 0.30 7.67 11.06
N THR A 2 0.83 6.48 10.78
CA THR A 2 1.44 5.58 11.79
C THR A 2 2.95 5.42 11.52
N ARG A 3 3.67 4.83 12.47
CA ARG A 3 5.08 4.45 12.35
C ARG A 3 5.36 3.18 13.16
N GLY A 4 6.50 2.54 12.92
CA GLY A 4 6.96 1.44 13.77
C GLY A 4 7.23 1.91 15.19
N GLU A 5 7.09 1.00 16.16
CA GLU A 5 7.46 1.24 17.57
C GLU A 5 8.82 1.92 17.67
N SER A 6 8.89 3.06 18.37
CA SER A 6 10.11 3.87 18.48
C SER A 6 10.73 4.31 17.14
N GLY A 7 9.93 4.36 16.06
CA GLY A 7 10.39 4.73 14.71
C GLY A 7 11.12 3.62 13.95
N ARG A 8 11.02 2.35 14.40
CA ARG A 8 11.68 1.21 13.74
C ARG A 8 11.17 0.98 12.31
N VAL A 9 12.08 0.56 11.45
CA VAL A 9 11.86 0.20 10.04
C VAL A 9 12.50 -1.17 9.76
N GLY A 10 12.51 -1.63 8.51
CA GLY A 10 13.09 -2.92 8.14
C GLY A 10 14.55 -3.08 8.60
N GLU A 11 14.83 -4.19 9.27
CA GLU A 11 16.15 -4.54 9.80
C GLU A 11 16.67 -5.82 9.13
N LYS A 12 17.99 -5.94 8.96
CA LYS A 12 18.58 -7.16 8.40
C LYS A 12 18.56 -8.29 9.44
N PRO A 13 18.18 -9.52 9.06
CA PRO A 13 18.51 -10.72 9.83
C PRO A 13 20.03 -10.82 10.08
N LYS A 14 20.42 -11.30 11.26
CA LYS A 14 21.82 -11.39 11.69
C LYS A 14 22.27 -12.85 11.77
N PRO A 15 22.86 -13.40 10.70
CA PRO A 15 23.39 -14.76 10.74
C PRO A 15 24.68 -14.82 11.57
N SER A 16 24.80 -15.88 12.38
CA SER A 16 26.03 -16.27 13.07
C SER A 16 27.18 -16.56 12.10
N LEU A 17 28.43 -16.59 12.59
CA LEU A 17 29.60 -16.87 11.75
C LEU A 17 29.49 -18.23 11.03
N LEU A 18 29.02 -19.27 11.72
CA LEU A 18 28.82 -20.59 11.14
C LEU A 18 27.79 -20.55 10.00
N ASN A 19 26.70 -19.79 10.18
CA ASN A 19 25.66 -19.64 9.18
C ASN A 19 26.16 -18.89 7.93
N ARG A 20 27.05 -17.91 8.11
CA ARG A 20 27.71 -17.20 6.99
C ARG A 20 28.64 -18.10 6.18
N ILE A 21 29.25 -19.11 6.81
CA ILE A 21 30.12 -20.08 6.15
C ILE A 21 29.30 -21.17 5.47
N HIS A 22 28.21 -21.61 6.10
CA HIS A 22 27.33 -22.62 5.57
C HIS A 22 25.88 -22.37 6.01
N TRP A 23 24.98 -22.16 5.03
CA TRP A 23 23.57 -21.78 5.24
C TRP A 23 22.76 -22.75 6.12
N TYR A 24 23.21 -24.01 6.27
CA TYR A 24 22.58 -25.02 7.12
C TYR A 24 23.01 -24.98 8.59
N LEU A 25 24.14 -24.33 8.90
CA LEU A 25 24.76 -24.37 10.23
C LEU A 25 24.50 -23.09 11.01
N GLY A 26 24.69 -23.17 12.34
CA GLY A 26 24.59 -22.02 13.24
C GLY A 26 23.16 -21.51 13.45
N SER A 27 23.07 -20.24 13.84
CA SER A 27 21.81 -19.53 14.12
C SER A 27 21.68 -18.25 13.31
N VAL A 28 20.47 -17.70 13.29
CA VAL A 28 20.14 -16.38 12.73
C VAL A 28 19.21 -15.66 13.70
N ASP A 29 19.60 -14.46 14.10
CA ASP A 29 18.75 -13.59 14.90
C ASP A 29 17.86 -12.76 13.95
N LEU A 30 16.55 -12.96 14.03
CA LEU A 30 15.57 -12.16 13.28
C LEU A 30 15.28 -10.85 14.01
N PRO A 31 14.84 -9.79 13.31
CA PRO A 31 14.36 -8.58 13.95
C PRO A 31 13.27 -8.88 14.99
N GLU A 32 13.26 -8.13 16.09
CA GLU A 32 12.24 -8.30 17.12
C GLU A 32 10.87 -7.86 16.58
N PRO A 33 9.76 -8.56 16.93
CA PRO A 33 8.43 -8.08 16.60
C PRO A 33 8.18 -6.67 17.16
N MET A 34 7.37 -5.88 16.47
CA MET A 34 6.98 -4.54 16.89
C MET A 34 5.49 -4.29 16.65
N ARG A 35 4.94 -3.29 17.34
CA ARG A 35 3.61 -2.76 17.03
C ARG A 35 3.74 -1.48 16.19
N CYS A 36 2.68 -1.17 15.46
CA CYS A 36 2.54 0.16 14.87
C CYS A 36 1.98 1.13 15.91
N GLU A 37 2.52 2.34 15.94
CA GLU A 37 2.10 3.42 16.84
C GLU A 37 1.75 4.68 16.02
N ALA A 38 1.07 5.63 16.66
CA ALA A 38 0.81 6.93 16.05
C ALA A 38 2.12 7.64 15.69
N ASN A 39 2.18 8.27 14.52
CA ASN A 39 3.35 9.06 14.12
C ASN A 39 3.21 10.50 14.63
N PRO A 40 4.03 10.97 15.59
CA PRO A 40 3.94 12.35 16.09
C PRO A 40 4.18 13.41 15.02
N ALA A 41 4.98 13.09 13.99
CA ALA A 41 5.25 14.01 12.88
C ALA A 41 4.04 14.23 11.97
N TYR A 42 3.02 13.37 12.07
CA TYR A 42 1.76 13.58 11.36
C TYR A 42 0.99 14.78 11.94
N GLY A 43 1.07 14.99 13.26
CA GLY A 43 0.59 16.21 13.94
C GLY A 43 -0.81 16.66 13.49
N ASP A 44 -0.90 17.94 13.14
CA ASP A 44 -2.14 18.62 12.70
C ASP A 44 -2.35 18.55 11.17
N THR A 45 -1.68 17.64 10.47
CA THR A 45 -1.84 17.50 9.01
C THR A 45 -3.28 17.08 8.68
N PRO A 46 -3.98 17.79 7.78
CA PRO A 46 -5.31 17.38 7.32
C PRO A 46 -5.28 15.95 6.77
N SER A 47 -6.24 15.12 7.18
CA SER A 47 -6.35 13.77 6.64
C SER A 47 -6.76 13.78 5.17
N LEU A 48 -6.34 12.74 4.44
CA LEU A 48 -6.79 12.56 3.05
C LEU A 48 -8.31 12.52 2.96
N LYS A 49 -8.97 11.93 3.97
CA LYS A 49 -10.43 11.94 4.10
C LYS A 49 -10.98 13.37 4.19
N SER A 50 -10.45 14.24 5.05
CA SER A 50 -10.98 15.61 5.19
C SER A 50 -10.78 16.45 3.93
N MET A 51 -9.64 16.27 3.25
CA MET A 51 -9.39 16.90 1.95
C MET A 51 -10.36 16.38 0.87
N THR A 52 -10.61 15.07 0.87
CA THR A 52 -11.59 14.43 -0.03
C THR A 52 -12.99 14.94 0.21
N ASP A 53 -13.44 15.01 1.48
CA ASP A 53 -14.74 15.53 1.87
C ASP A 53 -14.93 16.98 1.41
N ALA A 54 -13.91 17.83 1.59
CA ALA A 54 -13.94 19.21 1.13
C ALA A 54 -14.01 19.32 -0.39
N ALA A 55 -13.24 18.50 -1.13
CA ALA A 55 -13.25 18.48 -2.59
C ALA A 55 -14.62 18.02 -3.12
N LEU A 56 -15.18 16.92 -2.59
CA LEU A 56 -16.49 16.40 -2.99
C LEU A 56 -17.61 17.40 -2.70
N LEU A 57 -17.56 18.07 -1.53
CA LEU A 57 -18.52 19.11 -1.18
C LEU A 57 -18.48 20.26 -2.20
N GLN A 58 -17.29 20.74 -2.54
CA GLN A 58 -17.14 21.89 -3.44
C GLN A 58 -17.45 21.55 -4.89
N LEU A 59 -16.95 20.41 -5.40
CA LEU A 59 -17.09 20.01 -6.80
C LEU A 59 -18.50 19.48 -7.12
N GLY A 60 -19.17 18.87 -6.14
CA GLY A 60 -20.55 18.39 -6.28
C GLY A 60 -21.61 19.48 -6.09
N HIS A 61 -21.27 20.63 -5.52
CA HIS A 61 -22.25 21.67 -5.23
C HIS A 61 -22.76 22.36 -6.51
N GLN A 62 -24.04 22.15 -6.83
CA GLN A 62 -24.75 22.78 -7.96
C GLN A 62 -24.05 22.59 -9.32
N ASN A 63 -23.39 21.44 -9.50
CA ASN A 63 -22.61 21.17 -10.70
C ASN A 63 -23.30 20.16 -11.64
N ALA A 64 -24.13 20.67 -12.55
CA ALA A 64 -24.84 19.84 -13.52
C ALA A 64 -23.93 19.22 -14.61
N LYS A 65 -22.69 19.69 -14.76
CA LYS A 65 -21.72 19.17 -15.75
C LYS A 65 -20.92 17.98 -15.24
N GLY A 66 -20.99 17.68 -13.95
CA GLY A 66 -20.12 16.70 -13.30
C GLY A 66 -18.69 17.21 -13.09
N PHE A 67 -17.82 16.34 -12.58
CA PHE A 67 -16.42 16.68 -12.29
C PHE A 67 -15.51 15.45 -12.44
N PHE A 68 -14.21 15.73 -12.54
CA PHE A 68 -13.14 14.75 -12.36
C PHE A 68 -12.39 15.09 -11.07
N LEU A 69 -12.07 14.08 -10.27
CA LEU A 69 -11.29 14.22 -9.04
C LEU A 69 -10.32 13.04 -8.92
N MET A 70 -9.04 13.35 -8.75
CA MET A 70 -8.00 12.38 -8.44
C MET A 70 -7.59 12.54 -6.97
N ILE A 71 -7.53 11.43 -6.25
CA ILE A 71 -7.14 11.37 -4.84
C ILE A 71 -5.96 10.42 -4.72
N GLU A 72 -4.88 10.87 -4.10
CA GLU A 72 -3.63 10.11 -4.01
C GLU A 72 -3.15 10.03 -2.55
N SER A 73 -2.88 8.81 -2.08
CA SER A 73 -2.13 8.56 -0.84
C SER A 73 -0.66 8.34 -1.18
N ALA A 74 0.05 9.42 -1.49
CA ALA A 74 1.39 9.39 -2.08
C ALA A 74 2.47 8.71 -1.19
N SER A 75 2.22 8.61 0.12
CA SER A 75 3.23 8.08 1.06
C SER A 75 3.15 6.57 1.24
N ILE A 76 2.18 5.86 0.64
CA ILE A 76 2.23 4.38 0.60
C ILE A 76 3.57 3.94 -0.02
N ASP A 77 3.90 4.55 -1.16
CA ASP A 77 5.15 4.41 -1.90
C ASP A 77 6.37 4.87 -1.09
N LYS A 78 6.38 6.12 -0.62
CA LYS A 78 7.52 6.68 0.13
C LYS A 78 7.87 5.86 1.37
N GLN A 79 6.87 5.33 2.05
CA GLN A 79 7.09 4.48 3.22
C GLN A 79 7.61 3.09 2.84
N ALA A 80 7.26 2.56 1.66
CA ALA A 80 7.80 1.30 1.14
C ALA A 80 9.26 1.45 0.71
N HIS A 81 9.62 2.55 0.04
CA HIS A 81 11.02 2.95 -0.21
C HIS A 81 11.86 2.94 1.08
N ALA A 82 11.29 3.47 2.17
CA ALA A 82 11.93 3.58 3.48
C ALA A 82 11.85 2.28 4.32
N ARG A 83 11.32 1.17 3.79
CA ARG A 83 11.14 -0.10 4.50
C ARG A 83 10.30 0.02 5.77
N ASN A 84 9.38 0.98 5.80
CA ASN A 84 8.56 1.29 6.96
C ASN A 84 7.16 0.70 6.77
N ALA A 85 7.01 -0.57 7.10
CA ALA A 85 5.75 -1.30 6.94
C ALA A 85 4.59 -0.63 7.68
N CYS A 86 4.81 -0.17 8.91
CA CYS A 86 3.76 0.53 9.67
C CYS A 86 3.34 1.81 8.96
N GLY A 87 4.29 2.60 8.46
CA GLY A 87 4.01 3.79 7.66
C GLY A 87 3.17 3.47 6.43
N SER A 88 3.57 2.50 5.60
CA SER A 88 2.82 2.12 4.39
C SER A 88 1.41 1.63 4.72
N ILE A 89 1.24 0.83 5.78
CA ILE A 89 -0.07 0.34 6.23
C ILE A 89 -0.96 1.49 6.70
N GLY A 90 -0.42 2.46 7.45
CA GLY A 90 -1.21 3.63 7.89
C GLY A 90 -1.61 4.56 6.74
N GLU A 91 -0.78 4.69 5.71
CA GLU A 91 -1.14 5.47 4.51
C GLU A 91 -2.19 4.74 3.66
N LEU A 92 -2.21 3.40 3.66
CA LEU A 92 -3.26 2.59 3.05
C LEU A 92 -4.59 2.71 3.82
N GLU A 93 -4.55 2.69 5.17
CA GLU A 93 -5.72 2.97 6.02
C GLU A 93 -6.33 4.33 5.67
N GLN A 94 -5.48 5.36 5.51
CA GLN A 94 -5.93 6.70 5.14
C GLN A 94 -6.55 6.76 3.72
N LEU A 95 -6.02 6.00 2.76
CA LEU A 95 -6.64 5.88 1.43
C LEU A 95 -8.02 5.21 1.53
N ASN A 96 -8.15 4.19 2.37
CA ASN A 96 -9.42 3.48 2.59
C ASN A 96 -10.49 4.41 3.17
N GLU A 97 -10.14 5.29 4.11
CA GLU A 97 -11.08 6.29 4.64
C GLU A 97 -11.52 7.32 3.59
N ALA A 98 -10.61 7.75 2.71
CA ALA A 98 -10.96 8.63 1.59
C ALA A 98 -11.87 7.91 0.57
N LEU A 99 -11.63 6.62 0.33
CA LEU A 99 -12.50 5.78 -0.50
C LEU A 99 -13.91 5.66 0.10
N GLU A 100 -14.03 5.50 1.42
CA GLU A 100 -15.34 5.48 2.10
C GLU A 100 -16.14 6.77 1.87
N SER A 101 -15.47 7.93 1.94
CA SER A 101 -16.08 9.22 1.57
C SER A 101 -16.55 9.26 0.12
N ALA A 102 -15.73 8.79 -0.82
CA ALA A 102 -16.08 8.75 -2.24
C ALA A 102 -17.26 7.81 -2.52
N LEU A 103 -17.29 6.63 -1.89
CA LEU A 103 -18.39 5.67 -2.00
C LEU A 103 -19.69 6.26 -1.44
N THR A 104 -19.65 6.90 -0.26
CA THR A 104 -20.80 7.59 0.34
C THR A 104 -21.33 8.70 -0.57
N PHE A 105 -20.44 9.40 -1.27
CA PHE A 105 -20.83 10.39 -2.27
C PHE A 105 -21.51 9.73 -3.48
N ALA A 106 -20.95 8.63 -4.00
CA ALA A 106 -21.50 7.91 -5.14
C ALA A 106 -22.88 7.30 -4.87
N GLU A 107 -23.17 6.85 -3.64
CA GLU A 107 -24.50 6.39 -3.23
C GLU A 107 -25.59 7.46 -3.41
N LYS A 108 -25.23 8.74 -3.20
CA LYS A 108 -26.13 9.89 -3.38
C LYS A 108 -26.10 10.45 -4.80
N ASN A 109 -25.11 10.05 -5.60
CA ASN A 109 -24.85 10.54 -6.95
C ASN A 109 -24.58 9.34 -7.88
N PRO A 110 -25.61 8.58 -8.27
CA PRO A 110 -25.46 7.23 -8.83
C PRO A 110 -24.72 7.14 -10.17
N ASN A 111 -24.52 8.26 -10.87
CA ASN A 111 -23.69 8.33 -12.08
C ASN A 111 -22.23 8.70 -11.77
N THR A 112 -21.68 8.19 -10.67
CA THR A 112 -20.28 8.43 -10.26
C THR A 112 -19.48 7.15 -10.43
N LEU A 113 -18.58 7.11 -11.41
CA LEU A 113 -17.57 6.06 -11.53
C LEU A 113 -16.42 6.31 -10.54
N ILE A 114 -16.10 5.30 -9.73
CA ILE A 114 -14.91 5.30 -8.88
C ILE A 114 -13.96 4.26 -9.43
N LEU A 115 -12.71 4.66 -9.66
CA LEU A 115 -11.60 3.79 -10.03
C LEU A 115 -10.53 3.87 -8.93
N VAL A 116 -10.02 2.72 -8.50
CA VAL A 116 -8.95 2.60 -7.50
C VAL A 116 -7.85 1.72 -8.08
N THR A 117 -6.63 2.24 -8.15
CA THR A 117 -5.47 1.51 -8.67
C THR A 117 -4.20 1.99 -7.96
N ALA A 118 -3.10 1.30 -8.22
CA ALA A 118 -1.76 1.85 -8.05
C ALA A 118 -1.17 2.22 -9.42
N ASP A 119 -0.11 3.02 -9.42
CA ASP A 119 0.71 3.35 -10.58
C ASP A 119 1.75 2.27 -10.90
N HIS A 120 2.29 1.59 -9.87
CA HIS A 120 3.21 0.45 -10.02
C HIS A 120 3.26 -0.47 -8.79
N GLY A 121 3.90 -1.63 -8.96
CA GLY A 121 4.27 -2.52 -7.86
C GLY A 121 5.43 -1.97 -7.03
N HIS A 122 5.62 -2.53 -5.84
CA HIS A 122 6.72 -2.13 -4.95
C HIS A 122 7.32 -3.32 -4.18
N ALA A 123 8.17 -3.04 -3.20
CA ALA A 123 9.13 -3.99 -2.63
C ALA A 123 8.59 -4.88 -1.51
N ALA A 124 7.50 -4.45 -0.86
CA ALA A 124 6.96 -5.12 0.31
C ALA A 124 6.39 -6.49 -0.05
N GLN A 125 6.87 -7.54 0.63
CA GLN A 125 6.39 -8.90 0.47
C GLN A 125 5.98 -9.46 1.83
N ILE A 126 4.75 -9.94 1.96
CA ILE A 126 4.35 -10.71 3.14
C ILE A 126 5.00 -12.09 3.02
N ILE A 127 5.78 -12.47 4.02
CA ILE A 127 6.49 -13.74 4.09
C ILE A 127 6.13 -14.49 5.39
N PRO A 128 6.43 -15.79 5.50
CA PRO A 128 6.25 -16.51 6.75
C PRO A 128 7.03 -15.85 7.91
N ASP A 129 6.38 -15.67 9.07
CA ASP A 129 7.04 -15.11 10.27
C ASP A 129 8.20 -16.00 10.76
N LYS A 130 8.08 -17.32 10.56
CA LYS A 130 9.13 -18.29 10.76
C LYS A 130 9.27 -19.16 9.52
N SER A 131 10.52 -19.48 9.17
CA SER A 131 10.82 -20.42 8.09
C SER A 131 10.22 -21.80 8.37
N LEU A 132 9.67 -22.44 7.32
CA LEU A 132 9.24 -23.84 7.35
C LEU A 132 10.39 -24.80 7.71
N PHE A 133 11.65 -24.39 7.51
CA PHE A 133 12.82 -25.21 7.83
C PHE A 133 13.27 -25.09 9.29
N ASN A 134 12.72 -24.14 10.06
CA ASN A 134 13.03 -23.97 11.48
C ASN A 134 12.66 -25.22 12.29
N GLN A 135 11.60 -25.94 11.90
CA GLN A 135 11.21 -27.21 12.52
C GLN A 135 12.29 -28.30 12.44
N PHE A 136 13.20 -28.20 11.46
CA PHE A 136 14.33 -29.13 11.29
C PHE A 136 15.63 -28.60 11.89
N GLY A 137 15.58 -27.49 12.64
CA GLY A 137 16.76 -26.84 13.21
C GLY A 137 17.62 -26.10 12.20
N ILE A 138 17.11 -25.83 10.99
CA ILE A 138 17.85 -25.14 9.93
C ILE A 138 17.50 -23.66 9.98
N ALA A 139 18.48 -22.83 10.31
CA ALA A 139 18.33 -21.37 10.44
C ALA A 139 18.33 -20.66 9.07
N VAL A 140 17.36 -20.99 8.21
CA VAL A 140 17.13 -20.30 6.93
C VAL A 140 16.42 -18.98 7.17
N PHE A 141 16.86 -17.93 6.47
CA PHE A 141 16.29 -16.58 6.57
C PHE A 141 16.17 -15.94 5.18
N THR A 142 15.29 -14.95 5.06
CA THR A 142 15.13 -14.19 3.81
C THR A 142 16.28 -13.21 3.59
N PRO A 143 16.74 -12.98 2.36
CA PRO A 143 17.61 -11.84 2.05
C PRO A 143 16.84 -10.52 2.24
N GLY A 144 17.59 -9.42 2.39
CA GLY A 144 17.02 -8.07 2.50
C GLY A 144 16.77 -7.63 3.94
N HIS A 145 15.73 -6.82 4.13
CA HIS A 145 15.31 -6.25 5.41
C HIS A 145 13.92 -6.76 5.77
N VAL A 146 13.73 -7.11 7.03
CA VAL A 146 12.49 -7.66 7.53
C VAL A 146 11.92 -6.73 8.59
N VAL A 147 10.61 -6.51 8.51
CA VAL A 147 9.80 -5.97 9.59
C VAL A 147 8.92 -7.10 10.12
N ARG A 148 8.96 -7.34 11.43
CA ARG A 148 8.05 -8.30 12.09
C ARG A 148 7.03 -7.51 12.89
N LEU A 149 5.77 -7.63 12.53
CA LEU A 149 4.66 -6.90 13.13
C LEU A 149 3.82 -7.83 14.00
N ILE A 150 3.33 -7.30 15.12
CA ILE A 150 2.23 -7.90 15.88
C ILE A 150 0.94 -7.24 15.41
N THR A 151 0.06 -7.99 14.75
CA THR A 151 -1.21 -7.50 14.22
C THR A 151 -2.20 -7.14 15.35
N PRO A 152 -3.30 -6.43 15.05
CA PRO A 152 -4.34 -6.13 16.05
C PRO A 152 -4.90 -7.38 16.75
N GLU A 153 -4.98 -8.51 16.03
CA GLU A 153 -5.45 -9.80 16.55
C GLU A 153 -4.39 -10.53 17.38
N GLY A 154 -3.17 -9.99 17.46
CA GLY A 154 -2.05 -10.57 18.21
C GLY A 154 -1.21 -11.59 17.42
N ALA A 155 -1.48 -11.78 16.13
CA ALA A 155 -0.70 -12.67 15.28
C ALA A 155 0.61 -11.99 14.80
N GLY A 156 1.62 -12.79 14.47
CA GLY A 156 2.87 -12.32 13.87
C GLY A 156 2.75 -12.23 12.35
N MET A 157 3.14 -11.10 11.78
CA MET A 157 3.23 -10.88 10.32
C MET A 157 4.63 -10.38 9.97
N ALA A 158 5.32 -11.07 9.07
CA ALA A 158 6.62 -10.63 8.57
C ALA A 158 6.49 -9.99 7.18
N VAL A 159 7.07 -8.82 7.02
CA VAL A 159 7.15 -8.08 5.76
C VAL A 159 8.61 -7.95 5.36
N ASN A 160 8.94 -8.46 4.18
CA ASN A 160 10.29 -8.40 3.61
C ASN A 160 10.42 -7.28 2.57
N TYR A 161 11.61 -6.71 2.50
CA TYR A 161 12.03 -5.68 1.57
C TYR A 161 13.41 -6.06 1.01
N ALA A 162 13.43 -6.50 -0.25
CA ALA A 162 14.61 -7.15 -0.83
C ALA A 162 14.78 -6.90 -2.33
N THR A 163 14.41 -5.73 -2.83
CA THR A 163 14.64 -5.37 -4.23
C THR A 163 16.13 -5.12 -4.51
N ASN A 164 16.87 -4.61 -3.51
CA ASN A 164 18.29 -4.33 -3.62
C ASN A 164 19.00 -4.37 -2.25
N GLY A 165 20.33 -4.17 -2.26
CA GLY A 165 21.17 -4.11 -1.04
C GLY A 165 21.48 -2.69 -0.52
N PHE A 166 20.95 -1.65 -1.16
CA PHE A 166 21.21 -0.24 -0.89
C PHE A 166 20.27 0.35 0.18
N MET A 167 20.25 1.66 0.38
CA MET A 167 19.52 2.31 1.48
C MET A 167 18.02 2.55 1.21
N ILE A 168 17.58 2.49 -0.04
CA ILE A 168 16.19 2.72 -0.48
C ILE A 168 15.75 1.54 -1.35
N GLU A 169 14.55 1.03 -1.12
CA GLU A 169 13.95 -0.02 -1.98
C GLU A 169 13.51 0.54 -3.34
N GLU A 170 13.34 -0.31 -4.34
CA GLU A 170 12.91 0.09 -5.68
C GLU A 170 11.47 -0.34 -5.97
N HIS A 171 10.91 0.24 -7.04
CA HIS A 171 9.64 -0.19 -7.61
C HIS A 171 9.80 -1.59 -8.23
N THR A 172 8.68 -2.27 -8.44
CA THR A 172 8.67 -3.57 -9.13
C THR A 172 7.66 -3.55 -10.28
N GLY A 173 7.95 -4.31 -11.33
CA GLY A 173 7.09 -4.40 -12.53
C GLY A 173 5.91 -5.36 -12.39
N THR A 174 5.48 -5.70 -11.17
CA THR A 174 4.31 -6.56 -11.00
C THR A 174 3.05 -5.82 -11.46
N GLN A 175 2.10 -6.57 -12.00
CA GLN A 175 0.77 -6.04 -12.30
C GLN A 175 0.11 -5.60 -10.99
N VAL A 176 -0.60 -4.46 -11.06
CA VAL A 176 -1.40 -3.91 -9.96
C VAL A 176 -2.87 -3.92 -10.34
N PRO A 177 -3.79 -4.08 -9.36
CA PRO A 177 -5.21 -4.19 -9.66
C PRO A 177 -5.79 -2.82 -10.03
N LEU A 178 -6.70 -2.82 -11.01
CA LEU A 178 -7.68 -1.76 -11.19
C LEU A 178 -9.02 -2.25 -10.63
N LEU A 179 -9.51 -1.56 -9.61
CA LEU A 179 -10.80 -1.83 -8.97
C LEU A 179 -11.79 -0.73 -9.34
N ALA A 180 -13.07 -1.08 -9.44
CA ALA A 180 -14.13 -0.12 -9.71
C ALA A 180 -15.37 -0.40 -8.84
N ASN A 181 -16.19 0.63 -8.61
CA ASN A 181 -17.52 0.46 -8.03
C ASN A 181 -18.50 -0.15 -9.05
N GLU A 182 -19.75 -0.36 -8.64
CA GLU A 182 -20.79 -0.99 -9.46
C GLU A 182 -21.02 -0.32 -10.83
N VAL A 183 -20.79 1.00 -10.94
CA VAL A 183 -20.89 1.77 -12.20
C VAL A 183 -19.92 1.28 -13.27
N GLY A 184 -18.80 0.69 -12.85
CA GLY A 184 -17.78 0.09 -13.72
C GLY A 184 -18.12 -1.34 -14.16
N THR A 185 -19.16 -1.98 -13.63
CA THR A 185 -19.53 -3.36 -13.99
C THR A 185 -19.83 -3.46 -15.48
N GLY A 186 -19.14 -4.36 -16.17
CA GLY A 186 -19.26 -4.55 -17.62
C GLY A 186 -18.61 -3.45 -18.47
N LYS A 187 -18.04 -2.40 -17.85
CA LYS A 187 -17.31 -1.32 -18.52
C LYS A 187 -15.80 -1.40 -18.29
N VAL A 188 -15.39 -1.78 -17.08
CA VAL A 188 -13.97 -1.95 -16.71
C VAL A 188 -13.58 -3.40 -16.96
N PRO A 189 -12.68 -3.68 -17.93
CA PRO A 189 -12.19 -5.02 -18.20
C PRO A 189 -11.39 -5.59 -17.02
N ALA A 190 -11.30 -6.92 -16.94
CA ALA A 190 -10.53 -7.59 -15.89
C ALA A 190 -9.02 -7.32 -15.98
N MET A 191 -8.53 -7.02 -17.19
CA MET A 191 -7.13 -6.67 -17.47
C MET A 191 -7.13 -5.47 -18.39
N VAL A 192 -6.41 -4.43 -17.98
CA VAL A 192 -6.20 -3.21 -18.77
C VAL A 192 -4.75 -2.76 -18.65
N SER A 193 -4.26 -2.11 -19.69
CA SER A 193 -3.04 -1.31 -19.63
C SER A 193 -3.32 0.05 -18.98
N GLN A 194 -2.29 0.66 -18.41
CA GLN A 194 -2.43 1.98 -17.78
C GLN A 194 -2.97 3.07 -18.73
N PRO A 195 -2.57 3.13 -20.04
CA PRO A 195 -3.17 4.08 -20.96
C PRO A 195 -4.66 3.86 -21.22
N GLU A 196 -5.16 2.62 -21.23
CA GLU A 196 -6.60 2.36 -21.43
C GLU A 196 -7.47 2.89 -20.28
N ILE A 197 -6.90 3.16 -19.10
CA ILE A 197 -7.60 3.84 -18.00
C ILE A 197 -8.03 5.25 -18.42
N TYR A 198 -7.23 5.94 -19.24
CA TYR A 198 -7.61 7.24 -19.80
C TYR A 198 -8.86 7.12 -20.66
N ASP A 199 -8.92 6.13 -21.54
CA ASP A 199 -10.07 5.93 -22.42
C ASP A 199 -11.34 5.63 -21.62
N LEU A 200 -11.25 4.79 -20.58
CA LEU A 200 -12.36 4.51 -19.66
C LEU A 200 -12.90 5.78 -18.98
N MET A 201 -12.00 6.69 -18.55
CA MET A 201 -12.39 7.96 -17.93
C MET A 201 -13.04 8.91 -18.93
N ILE A 202 -12.46 9.04 -20.13
CA ILE A 202 -12.97 9.91 -21.20
C ILE A 202 -14.35 9.44 -21.68
N GLU A 203 -14.54 8.14 -21.85
CA GLU A 203 -15.82 7.53 -22.22
C GLU A 203 -16.87 7.80 -21.14
N HIS A 204 -16.56 7.55 -19.86
CA HIS A 204 -17.51 7.78 -18.77
C HIS A 204 -17.92 9.25 -18.65
N LEU A 205 -16.99 10.17 -18.85
CA LEU A 205 -17.22 11.61 -18.81
C LEU A 205 -17.91 12.15 -20.08
N GLY A 206 -18.10 11.33 -21.12
CA GLY A 206 -18.69 11.76 -22.39
C GLY A 206 -17.83 12.76 -23.15
N LEU A 207 -16.51 12.73 -22.95
CA LEU A 207 -15.55 13.64 -23.57
C LEU A 207 -14.95 13.10 -24.88
N GLY A 208 -15.23 11.83 -25.21
CA GLY A 208 -14.67 11.12 -26.38
C GLY A 208 -15.34 11.44 -27.71
N GLY A 209 -15.81 12.66 -27.93
CA GLY A 209 -16.40 13.07 -29.21
C GLY A 209 -15.38 13.11 -30.33
N THR A 210 -15.60 12.31 -31.37
CA THR A 210 -15.25 12.70 -32.75
C THR A 210 -16.26 13.75 -33.20
N ASP A 211 -15.79 14.96 -33.51
CA ASP A 211 -16.45 15.80 -34.52
C ASP A 211 -16.43 15.07 -35.88
#